data_AF-A0A350CUP4-F1
#
_entry.id   AF-A0A350CUP4-F1
#
_cell.length_a   1.000
_cell.length_b   1.000
_cell.length_c   1.000
_cell.angle_alpha   90.00
_cell.angle_beta   90.00
_cell.angle_gamma   90.00
#
_symmetry.space_group_name_H-M   'P 1'
#
loop_
_entity.id
_entity.type
_entity.pdbx_description
1 polymer ?
#
loop_
_entity_poly.entity_id
_entity_poly.type
_entity_poly.pdbx_seq_one_letter_code
_entity_poly.pdbx_strand_id
1 'polypeptide(L)'
;MWNDWPALASWIGVPVTWALYGGALFLKGEQAVAHFFLPAIAATLACFALGAWRIRRVQALFAGGTEVAGQITGVWIVRDRGRLEFRYRVGDTECHCWTPVHKTARVLAFTPGQAVRVLVHPAHPRRAVVKELYTRTGAMAAARIR
;
A
#
# COMPACT_ATOMS: atom_id res chain seq x y z
N MET A 1 8.33 -5.78 -1.73
CA MET A 1 6.97 -6.18 -2.15
C MET A 1 5.98 -5.24 -1.47
N TRP A 2 5.25 -4.42 -2.24
CA TRP A 2 4.29 -3.42 -1.71
C TRP A 2 2.87 -4.00 -1.66
N ASN A 3 2.73 -5.28 -1.35
CA ASN A 3 1.46 -5.96 -1.19
C ASN A 3 0.67 -5.40 0.00
N ASP A 4 -0.64 -5.20 -0.15
CA ASP A 4 -1.55 -4.68 0.89
C ASP A 4 -1.91 -5.70 1.97
N TRP A 5 -1.43 -6.94 1.85
CA TRP A 5 -1.66 -8.02 2.80
C TRP A 5 -1.33 -7.66 4.27
N PRO A 6 -0.23 -6.95 4.59
CA PRO A 6 0.05 -6.56 5.98
C PRO A 6 -0.95 -5.53 6.52
N ALA A 7 -1.43 -4.60 5.68
CA ALA A 7 -2.43 -3.63 6.08
C ALA A 7 -3.78 -4.32 6.31
N LEU A 8 -4.17 -5.21 5.39
CA LEU A 8 -5.37 -6.04 5.53
C LEU A 8 -5.31 -6.92 6.79
N ALA A 9 -4.17 -7.59 7.02
CA ALA A 9 -3.95 -8.42 8.21
C ALA A 9 -4.01 -7.60 9.49
N SER A 10 -3.44 -6.39 9.52
CA SER A 10 -3.56 -5.51 10.69
C SER A 10 -5.00 -5.06 10.97
N TRP A 11 -5.80 -4.87 9.93
CA TRP A 11 -7.19 -4.41 10.07
C TRP A 11 -8.15 -5.54 10.46
N ILE A 12 -8.00 -6.72 9.87
CA ILE A 12 -8.86 -7.89 10.14
C ILE A 12 -8.37 -8.68 11.36
N GLY A 13 -7.08 -8.67 11.64
CA GLY A 13 -6.49 -9.45 12.73
C GLY A 13 -7.03 -9.06 14.10
N VAL A 14 -7.30 -7.77 14.34
CA VAL A 14 -7.90 -7.29 15.59
C VAL A 14 -9.32 -7.84 15.80
N PRO A 15 -10.31 -7.58 14.92
CA PRO A 15 -11.66 -8.10 15.12
C PRO A 15 -11.72 -9.63 15.13
N VAL A 16 -10.91 -10.32 14.32
CA VAL A 16 -10.85 -11.79 14.34
C VAL A 16 -10.34 -12.30 15.69
N THR A 17 -9.27 -11.70 16.23
CA THR A 17 -8.72 -12.06 17.54
C THR A 17 -9.78 -11.94 18.63
N TRP A 18 -10.52 -10.83 18.65
CA TRP A 18 -11.55 -10.58 19.66
C TRP A 18 -12.82 -11.41 19.45
N ALA A 19 -13.20 -11.70 18.20
CA ALA A 19 -14.31 -12.60 17.91
C ALA A 19 -14.02 -14.03 18.37
N LEU A 20 -12.79 -14.51 18.16
CA LEU A 20 -12.34 -15.81 18.65
C LEU A 20 -12.31 -15.85 20.18
N TYR A 21 -11.79 -14.80 20.82
CA TYR A 21 -11.78 -14.69 22.27
C TYR A 21 -13.19 -14.66 22.87
N GLY A 22 -14.08 -13.82 22.34
CA GLY A 22 -15.47 -13.71 22.79
C GLY A 22 -16.29 -14.98 22.53
N GLY A 23 -16.11 -15.61 21.37
CA GLY A 23 -16.73 -16.90 21.06
C GLY A 23 -16.27 -18.00 22.00
N ALA A 24 -14.96 -18.06 22.31
CA ALA A 24 -14.44 -19.00 23.29
C ALA A 24 -14.99 -18.72 24.70
N LEU A 25 -15.11 -17.45 25.09
CA LEU A 25 -15.68 -17.04 26.38
C LEU A 25 -17.14 -17.50 26.51
N PHE A 26 -17.93 -17.32 25.45
CA PHE A 26 -19.33 -17.73 25.40
C PHE A 26 -19.51 -19.26 25.47
N LEU A 27 -18.65 -20.02 24.79
CA LEU A 27 -18.78 -21.48 24.68
C LEU A 27 -18.14 -22.27 25.83
N LYS A 28 -17.04 -21.77 26.41
CA LYS A 28 -16.23 -22.50 27.39
C LYS A 28 -16.19 -21.87 28.78
N GLY A 29 -16.77 -20.68 28.95
CA GLY A 29 -16.76 -19.93 30.20
C GLY A 29 -15.41 -19.26 30.52
N GLU A 30 -15.41 -18.37 31.52
CA GLU A 30 -14.27 -17.50 31.87
C GLU A 30 -12.97 -18.25 32.19
N GLN A 31 -13.07 -19.35 32.97
CA GLN A 31 -11.89 -20.09 33.44
C GLN A 31 -11.11 -20.73 32.28
N ALA A 32 -11.80 -21.18 31.24
CA ALA A 32 -11.17 -21.79 30.07
C ALA A 32 -10.48 -20.77 29.16
N VAL A 33 -10.85 -19.48 29.24
CA VAL A 33 -10.32 -18.44 28.35
C VAL A 33 -9.33 -17.48 28.97
N ALA A 34 -9.11 -17.54 30.29
CA ALA A 34 -8.13 -16.72 30.99
C ALA A 34 -6.74 -16.79 30.35
N HIS A 35 -6.32 -17.99 29.90
CA HIS A 35 -5.04 -18.20 29.22
C HIS A 35 -4.95 -17.56 27.82
N PHE A 36 -6.07 -17.21 27.20
CA PHE A 36 -6.11 -16.60 25.86
C PHE A 36 -6.14 -15.06 25.88
N PHE A 37 -6.38 -14.45 27.05
CA PHE A 37 -6.46 -13.00 27.16
C PHE A 37 -5.11 -12.32 26.83
N LEU A 38 -4.01 -12.77 27.45
CA LEU A 38 -2.67 -12.21 27.19
C LEU A 38 -2.25 -12.38 25.72
N PRO A 39 -2.39 -13.57 25.11
CA PRO A 39 -2.14 -13.76 23.68
C PRO A 39 -3.00 -12.85 22.79
N ALA A 40 -4.29 -12.64 23.12
CA ALA A 40 -5.17 -11.76 22.35
C ALA A 40 -4.71 -10.29 22.39
N ILE A 41 -4.29 -9.81 23.55
CA ILE A 41 -3.69 -8.48 23.71
C ILE A 41 -2.38 -8.39 22.91
N ALA A 42 -1.49 -9.36 23.04
CA ALA A 42 -0.22 -9.38 22.30
C ALA A 42 -0.43 -9.37 20.78
N ALA A 43 -1.37 -10.18 20.27
CA ALA A 43 -1.73 -10.20 18.86
C ALA A 43 -2.31 -8.86 18.38
N THR A 44 -3.14 -8.22 19.22
CA THR A 44 -3.69 -6.89 18.94
C THR A 44 -2.58 -5.84 18.83
N LEU A 45 -1.65 -5.81 19.80
CA LEU A 45 -0.51 -4.90 19.78
C LEU A 45 0.39 -5.13 18.56
N ALA A 46 0.64 -6.39 18.18
CA ALA A 46 1.39 -6.74 16.98
C ALA A 46 0.70 -6.21 15.71
N CYS A 47 -0.62 -6.33 15.60
CA CYS A 47 -1.39 -5.78 14.48
C CYS A 47 -1.25 -4.26 14.39
N PHE A 48 -1.39 -3.54 15.51
CA PHE A 48 -1.20 -2.09 15.56
C PHE A 48 0.23 -1.67 15.20
N ALA A 49 1.24 -2.37 15.72
CA ALA A 49 2.65 -2.09 15.43
C ALA A 49 2.95 -2.26 13.93
N LEU A 50 2.45 -3.33 13.30
CA LEU A 50 2.57 -3.56 11.87
C LEU A 50 1.88 -2.47 11.04
N GLY A 51 0.67 -2.07 11.43
CA GLY A 51 -0.06 -0.98 10.77
C GLY A 51 0.67 0.36 10.88
N ALA A 52 1.14 0.72 12.07
CA ALA A 52 1.91 1.94 12.31
C ALA A 52 3.23 1.96 11.53
N TRP A 53 3.97 0.84 11.51
CA TRP A 53 5.19 0.70 10.71
C TRP A 53 4.92 0.93 9.22
N ARG A 54 3.85 0.33 8.68
CA ARG A 54 3.44 0.52 7.28
C ARG A 54 3.16 1.99 6.99
N ILE A 55 2.34 2.65 7.80
CA ILE A 55 1.97 4.07 7.62
C ILE A 55 3.23 4.96 7.63
N ARG A 56 4.11 4.77 8.62
CA ARG A 56 5.36 5.53 8.72
C ARG A 56 6.25 5.36 7.50
N ARG A 57 6.33 4.15 6.92
CA ARG A 57 7.12 3.92 5.70
C ARG A 57 6.58 4.68 4.49
N VAL A 58 5.25 4.77 4.35
CA VAL A 58 4.64 5.58 3.27
C VAL A 58 4.91 7.06 3.52
N GLN A 59 4.65 7.54 4.73
CA GLN A 59 4.90 8.93 5.10
C GLN A 59 6.36 9.34 4.89
N ALA A 60 7.32 8.49 5.26
CA ALA A 60 8.74 8.73 5.04
C ALA A 60 9.08 8.89 3.54
N LEU A 61 8.45 8.11 2.66
CA LEU A 61 8.63 8.24 1.22
C LEU A 61 8.05 9.57 0.69
N PHE A 62 6.94 10.04 1.24
CA PHE A 62 6.36 11.33 0.86
C PHE A 62 7.13 12.53 1.45
N ALA A 63 7.73 12.37 2.63
CA ALA A 63 8.46 13.44 3.31
C ALA A 63 9.87 13.65 2.76
N GLY A 64 10.58 12.57 2.39
CA GLY A 64 11.98 12.62 1.95
C GLY A 64 12.24 12.00 0.57
N GLY A 65 11.20 11.65 -0.18
CA GLY A 65 11.34 11.12 -1.53
C GLY A 65 11.66 12.21 -2.54
N THR A 66 12.52 11.88 -3.51
CA THR A 66 12.83 12.77 -4.65
C THR A 66 11.82 12.52 -5.75
N GLU A 67 11.24 13.59 -6.29
CA GLU A 67 10.36 13.51 -7.45
C GLU A 67 11.19 13.44 -8.74
N VAL A 68 10.92 12.43 -9.57
CA VAL A 68 11.55 12.27 -10.89
C VAL A 68 10.49 12.04 -11.95
N ALA A 69 10.81 12.42 -13.19
CA ALA A 69 9.97 12.07 -14.34
C ALA A 69 10.04 10.56 -14.59
N GLY A 70 8.88 9.96 -14.83
CA GLY A 70 8.75 8.56 -15.21
C GLY A 70 7.69 8.36 -16.28
N GLN A 71 7.53 7.13 -16.71
CA GLN A 71 6.60 6.73 -17.76
C GLN A 71 5.88 5.45 -17.36
N ILE A 72 4.58 5.39 -17.56
CA ILE A 72 3.80 4.16 -17.41
C ILE A 72 4.21 3.18 -18.51
N THR A 73 4.55 1.95 -18.14
CA THR A 73 4.91 0.90 -19.10
C THR A 73 3.79 -0.11 -19.29
N GLY A 74 2.88 -0.24 -18.32
CA GLY A 74 1.77 -1.18 -18.40
C GLY A 74 0.74 -0.98 -17.28
N VAL A 75 -0.51 -1.31 -17.56
CA VAL A 75 -1.58 -1.36 -16.56
C VAL A 75 -2.26 -2.72 -16.68
N TRP A 76 -2.17 -3.53 -15.63
CA TRP A 76 -2.70 -4.90 -15.62
C TRP A 76 -3.75 -5.00 -14.53
N ILE A 77 -5.03 -5.16 -14.89
CA ILE A 77 -6.14 -5.26 -13.94
C ILE A 77 -6.86 -6.59 -14.15
N VAL A 78 -7.02 -7.38 -13.08
CA VAL A 78 -7.82 -8.61 -13.04
C VAL A 78 -8.83 -8.49 -11.90
N ARG A 79 -10.12 -8.51 -12.26
CA ARG A 79 -11.23 -8.22 -11.34
C ARG A 79 -11.07 -6.82 -10.71
N ASP A 80 -10.85 -6.75 -9.40
CA ASP A 80 -10.74 -5.51 -8.63
C ASP A 80 -9.28 -5.12 -8.30
N ARG A 81 -8.32 -5.98 -8.63
CA ARG A 81 -6.91 -5.77 -8.29
C ARG A 81 -6.04 -5.82 -9.52
N GLY A 82 -4.90 -5.16 -9.43
CA GLY A 82 -3.96 -5.16 -10.52
C GLY A 82 -2.60 -4.62 -10.12
N ARG A 83 -1.78 -4.35 -11.12
CA ARG A 83 -0.50 -3.68 -10.96
C ARG A 83 -0.35 -2.60 -12.01
N LEU A 84 0.19 -1.47 -11.58
CA LEU A 84 0.65 -0.39 -12.43
C LEU A 84 2.16 -0.55 -12.58
N GLU A 85 2.63 -0.70 -13.81
CA GLU A 85 4.05 -0.81 -14.16
C GLU A 85 4.54 0.52 -14.72
N PHE A 86 5.73 0.93 -14.32
CA PHE A 86 6.33 2.19 -14.72
C PHE A 86 7.85 2.11 -14.71
N ARG A 87 8.47 3.01 -15.47
CA ARG A 87 9.92 3.21 -15.53
C ARG A 87 10.30 4.65 -15.24
N TYR A 88 11.50 4.85 -14.76
CA TYR A 88 12.08 6.17 -14.50
C TYR A 88 13.60 6.04 -14.46
N ARG A 89 14.30 7.17 -14.49
CA ARG A 89 15.76 7.22 -14.43
C ARG A 89 16.22 7.96 -13.17
N VAL A 90 17.24 7.43 -12.51
CA VAL A 90 17.94 8.09 -11.41
C VAL A 90 19.43 8.08 -11.75
N GLY A 91 19.98 9.26 -12.06
CA GLY A 91 21.33 9.37 -12.63
C GLY A 91 21.41 8.62 -13.97
N ASP A 92 22.30 7.62 -14.04
CA ASP A 92 22.45 6.77 -15.23
C ASP A 92 21.70 5.44 -15.18
N THR A 93 20.97 5.18 -14.09
CA THR A 93 20.26 3.92 -13.92
C THR A 93 18.80 4.06 -14.31
N GLU A 94 18.36 3.31 -15.33
CA GLU A 94 16.94 3.08 -15.61
C GLU A 94 16.39 2.03 -14.63
N CYS A 95 15.29 2.37 -13.97
CA CYS A 95 14.61 1.51 -13.02
C CYS A 95 13.23 1.15 -13.57
N HIS A 96 12.94 -0.15 -13.60
CA HIS A 96 11.60 -0.68 -13.89
C HIS A 96 10.96 -1.13 -12.58
N CYS A 97 9.78 -0.61 -12.29
CA CYS A 97 9.06 -0.85 -11.06
C CYS A 97 7.59 -1.13 -11.35
N TRP A 98 6.92 -1.71 -10.35
CA TRP A 98 5.48 -1.87 -10.37
C TRP A 98 4.92 -1.69 -8.97
N THR A 99 3.64 -1.29 -8.89
CA THR A 99 2.92 -1.12 -7.63
C THR A 99 1.54 -1.76 -7.75
N PRO A 100 1.10 -2.54 -6.75
CA PRO A 100 -0.26 -3.06 -6.76
C PRO A 100 -1.26 -1.91 -6.63
N VAL A 101 -2.38 -2.03 -7.32
CA VAL A 101 -3.43 -1.01 -7.38
C VAL A 101 -4.80 -1.67 -7.34
N HIS A 102 -5.79 -0.93 -6.82
CA HIS A 102 -7.20 -1.29 -6.97
C HIS A 102 -7.78 -0.70 -8.26
N LYS A 103 -8.77 -1.38 -8.81
CA LYS A 103 -9.50 -0.90 -9.99
C LYS A 103 -10.27 0.35 -9.61
N THR A 104 -9.75 1.51 -10.01
CA THR A 104 -10.40 2.81 -9.84
C THR A 104 -10.40 3.55 -11.17
N ALA A 105 -11.34 4.48 -11.36
CA ALA A 105 -11.37 5.30 -12.57
C ALA A 105 -10.03 6.00 -12.86
N ARG A 106 -9.32 6.41 -11.80
CA ARG A 106 -7.99 7.01 -11.90
C ARG A 106 -6.94 6.03 -12.44
N VAL A 107 -6.91 4.81 -11.93
CA VAL A 107 -5.95 3.79 -12.39
C VAL A 107 -6.22 3.41 -13.84
N LEU A 108 -7.50 3.30 -14.22
CA LEU A 108 -7.92 3.01 -15.58
C LEU A 108 -7.66 4.15 -16.56
N ALA A 109 -7.48 5.37 -16.07
CA ALA A 109 -7.11 6.52 -16.91
C ALA A 109 -5.62 6.52 -17.30
N PHE A 110 -4.78 5.69 -16.67
CA PHE A 110 -3.38 5.58 -17.07
C PHE A 110 -3.23 4.78 -18.36
N THR A 111 -2.43 5.30 -19.29
CA THR A 111 -2.08 4.61 -20.53
C THR A 111 -0.58 4.32 -20.62
N PRO A 112 -0.16 3.18 -21.21
CA PRO A 112 1.25 2.95 -21.52
C PRO A 112 1.82 4.11 -22.35
N GLY A 113 3.02 4.56 -22.00
CA GLY A 113 3.67 5.73 -22.60
C GLY A 113 3.36 7.06 -21.91
N GLN A 114 2.36 7.11 -21.00
CA GLN A 114 2.02 8.33 -20.28
C GLN A 114 3.13 8.78 -19.33
N ALA A 115 3.51 10.06 -19.42
CA ALA A 115 4.42 10.69 -18.48
C ALA A 115 3.75 10.87 -17.11
N VAL A 116 4.49 10.55 -16.05
CA VAL A 116 4.03 10.61 -14.66
C VAL A 116 5.15 11.08 -13.74
N ARG A 117 4.78 11.50 -12.52
CA ARG A 117 5.76 11.82 -11.48
C ARG A 117 5.94 10.64 -10.56
N VAL A 118 7.19 10.22 -10.41
CA VAL A 118 7.56 9.11 -9.55
C VAL A 118 8.27 9.67 -8.33
N LEU A 119 7.76 9.35 -7.14
CA LEU A 119 8.45 9.61 -5.88
C LEU A 119 9.38 8.44 -5.59
N VAL A 120 10.67 8.73 -5.48
CA VAL A 120 11.74 7.74 -5.33
C VAL A 120 12.45 7.92 -4.00
N HIS A 121 12.68 6.83 -3.28
CA HIS A 121 13.49 6.85 -2.07
C HIS A 121 14.98 7.08 -2.42
N PRO A 122 15.65 8.09 -1.84
CA PRO A 122 17.01 8.47 -2.23
C PRO A 122 18.03 7.34 -2.01
N ALA A 123 18.00 6.68 -0.86
CA ALA A 123 18.92 5.55 -0.57
C ALA A 123 18.53 4.22 -1.24
N HIS A 124 17.32 4.11 -1.80
CA HIS A 124 16.79 2.85 -2.32
C HIS A 124 15.95 3.10 -3.56
N PRO A 125 16.57 3.31 -4.74
CA PRO A 125 15.87 3.74 -5.95
C PRO A 125 14.68 2.84 -6.30
N ARG A 126 14.75 1.53 -6.09
CA ARG A 126 13.65 0.58 -6.33
C ARG A 126 12.42 0.75 -5.42
N ARG A 127 12.49 1.61 -4.40
CA ARG A 127 11.34 2.00 -3.58
C ARG A 127 10.77 3.28 -4.15
N ALA A 128 9.87 3.10 -5.11
CA ALA A 128 9.26 4.19 -5.84
C ALA A 128 7.75 4.01 -5.95
N VAL A 129 7.02 5.12 -6.03
CA VAL A 129 5.56 5.14 -6.23
C VAL A 129 5.16 6.26 -7.19
N VAL A 130 4.12 6.04 -7.97
CA VAL A 130 3.54 7.08 -8.83
C VAL A 130 2.76 8.07 -7.95
N LYS A 131 3.18 9.34 -7.93
CA LYS A 131 2.62 10.39 -7.06
C LYS A 131 1.16 10.69 -7.38
N GLU A 132 0.78 10.59 -8.64
CA GLU A 132 -0.59 10.79 -9.12
C GLU A 132 -1.58 9.78 -8.53
N LEU A 133 -1.13 8.60 -8.08
CA LEU A 133 -2.02 7.65 -7.39
C LEU A 133 -2.56 8.22 -6.08
N TYR A 134 -1.75 9.00 -5.36
CA TYR A 134 -2.05 9.49 -4.01
C TYR A 134 -2.52 10.94 -3.98
N THR A 135 -2.27 11.72 -5.04
CA THR A 135 -2.65 13.14 -5.11
C THR A 135 -3.95 13.31 -5.90
N ARG A 136 -4.83 14.23 -5.47
CA ARG A 136 -6.14 14.46 -6.11
C ARG A 136 -6.03 15.12 -7.49
N THR A 137 -4.87 15.72 -7.79
CA THR A 137 -4.68 16.71 -8.87
C THR A 137 -4.31 16.10 -10.23
N GLY A 138 -3.93 14.82 -10.32
CA GLY A 138 -3.30 14.25 -11.53
C GLY A 138 -4.19 14.13 -12.77
N ALA A 139 -5.52 14.03 -12.63
CA ALA A 139 -6.41 13.79 -13.78
C ALA A 139 -6.72 15.05 -14.60
N MET A 140 -6.54 16.25 -14.05
CA MET A 140 -6.94 17.50 -14.75
C MET A 140 -5.81 18.15 -15.56
N ALA A 141 -4.54 17.83 -15.30
CA ALA A 141 -3.42 18.48 -15.98
C ALA A 141 -3.25 18.01 -17.44
N ALA A 142 -3.59 16.75 -17.74
CA ALA A 142 -3.46 16.19 -19.10
C ALA A 142 -4.52 16.71 -20.09
N ALA A 143 -5.59 17.35 -19.61
CA ALA A 143 -6.66 17.89 -20.45
C ALA A 143 -6.42 19.33 -20.92
N ARG A 144 -5.31 19.97 -20.51
CA ARG A 144 -4.99 21.39 -20.83
C ARG A 144 -3.89 21.58 -21.87
N ILE A 145 -3.47 20.52 -22.55
CA ILE A 145 -2.54 20.60 -23.69
C ILE A 145 -3.25 20.01 -24.91
N ARG A 146 -4.27 20.71 -25.41
CA ARG A 146 -4.80 20.60 -26.76
C ARG A 146 -5.29 21.96 -27.22
#